data_AF-T2JMN7-F1
#
_entry.id   AF-T2JMN7-F1
#
_cell.length_a   1.000
_cell.length_b   1.000
_cell.length_c   1.000
_cell.angle_alpha   90.00
_cell.angle_beta   90.00
_cell.angle_gamma   90.00
#
_symmetry.space_group_name_H-M   'P 1'
#
loop_
_entity.id
_entity.type
_entity.pdbx_description
1 polymer ?
#
loop_
_entity_poly.entity_id
_entity_poly.type
_entity_poly.pdbx_seq_one_letter_code
_entity_poly.pdbx_strand_id
1 'polypeptide(L)' 'MEQFYKELSTNKLSKAEALRKAQSTMLKNRWYRHPFYWSAYTLVGNWL' A
#
# COMPACT_ATOMS: atom_id res chain seq x y z
N MET A 1 -2.24 -1.39 6.51
CA MET A 1 -1.17 -2.32 6.07
C MET A 1 -1.66 -3.74 5.77
N GLU A 2 -2.75 -4.23 6.36
CA GLU A 2 -3.31 -5.55 5.99
C GLU A 2 -3.53 -5.70 4.48
N GLN A 3 -4.12 -4.68 3.82
CA GLN A 3 -4.35 -4.68 2.38
C GLN A 3 -3.07 -4.80 1.54
N PHE A 4 -1.95 -4.25 2.01
CA PHE A 4 -0.66 -4.36 1.31
C PHE A 4 -0.18 -5.82 1.27
N TYR A 5 -0.18 -6.49 2.42
CA TYR A 5 0.20 -7.90 2.49
C TYR A 5 -0.78 -8.80 1.73
N LYS A 6 -2.08 -8.45 1.72
CA LYS A 6 -3.10 -9.13 0.92
C LYS A 6 -2.82 -9.03 -0.58
N GLU A 7 -2.52 -7.84 -1.09
CA GLU A 7 -2.18 -7.65 -2.51
C GLU A 7 -0.84 -8.32 -2.87
N LEU A 8 0.12 -8.33 -1.95
CA LEU A 8 1.41 -8.99 -2.14
C LEU A 8 1.28 -10.52 -2.15
N SER A 9 0.44 -11.10 -1.28
CA SER A 9 0.26 -12.55 -1.19
C SER A 9 -0.60 -13.12 -2.32
N THR A 10 -1.60 -12.36 -2.77
CA THR A 10 -2.66 -12.90 -3.65
C THR A 10 -2.33 -12.73 -5.12
N ASN A 11 -1.57 -11.69 -5.49
CA ASN A 11 -1.67 -11.14 -6.84
C ASN A 11 -0.37 -11.18 -7.67
N LYS A 12 0.72 -11.78 -7.15
CA LYS A 12 2.07 -11.75 -7.76
C LYS A 12 2.50 -10.34 -8.23
N LEU A 13 1.89 -9.29 -7.67
CA LEU A 13 2.18 -7.91 -8.03
C LEU A 13 3.56 -7.54 -7.50
N SER A 14 4.24 -6.65 -8.22
CA SER A 14 5.45 -6.04 -7.69
C SER A 14 5.12 -5.34 -6.36
N LYS A 15 6.06 -5.33 -5.41
CA LYS A 15 5.87 -4.66 -4.11
C LYS A 15 5.46 -3.19 -4.28
N ALA A 16 5.96 -2.53 -5.33
CA ALA A 16 5.60 -1.16 -5.69
C ALA A 16 4.11 -1.02 -6.06
N GLU A 17 3.59 -1.92 -6.89
CA GLU A 17 2.16 -1.92 -7.27
C GLU A 17 1.26 -2.27 -6.08
N ALA A 18 1.67 -3.24 -5.25
CA ALA A 18 0.94 -3.59 -4.03
C ALA A 18 0.86 -2.39 -3.06
N LEU A 19 1.94 -1.62 -2.90
CA LEU A 19 1.94 -0.40 -2.08
C LEU A 19 1.02 0.67 -2.68
N ARG A 20 1.13 0.95 -3.98
CA ARG A 20 0.27 1.94 -4.66
C ARG A 20 -1.21 1.60 -4.50
N LYS A 21 -1.56 0.32 -4.64
CA LYS A 21 -2.94 -0.15 -4.50
C LYS A 21 -3.45 -0.07 -3.06
N ALA A 22 -2.59 -0.38 -2.08
CA ALA A 22 -2.90 -0.19 -0.67
C ALA A 22 -3.12 1.29 -0.32
N GLN A 23 -2.25 2.20 -0.78
CA GLN A 23 -2.41 3.65 -0.60
C GLN A 23 -3.70 4.17 -1.24
N SER A 24 -3.99 3.77 -2.48
CA SER A 24 -5.24 4.12 -3.16
C SER A 24 -6.48 3.64 -2.40
N THR A 25 -6.43 2.45 -1.82
CA THR A 25 -7.52 1.90 -1.01
C THR A 25 -7.71 2.70 0.28
N MET A 26 -6.60 3.12 0.93
CA MET A 26 -6.67 3.96 2.13
C MET A 26 -7.22 5.36 1.83
N LEU A 27 -6.87 5.94 0.68
CA LEU A 27 -7.43 7.22 0.21
C LEU A 27 -8.94 7.14 -0.10
N LYS A 28 -9.41 6.01 -0.61
CA LYS A 28 -10.85 5.79 -0.87
C LYS A 28 -11.64 5.55 0.43
N ASN A 29 -10.99 5.10 1.49
CA ASN A 29 -11.64 4.87 2.77
C ASN A 29 -11.75 6.18 3.58
N ARG A 30 -12.98 6.62 3.87
CA ARG A 30 -13.26 7.87 4.59
C ARG A 30 -12.60 7.94 5.97
N TRP A 31 -12.32 6.80 6.59
CA TRP A 31 -11.67 6.68 7.91
C TRP A 31 -10.14 6.77 7.84
N TYR A 32 -9.53 6.37 6.71
CA TYR A 32 -8.07 6.28 6.55
C TYR A 32 -7.49 7.30 5.56
N ARG A 33 -8.31 8.25 5.12
CA ARG A 33 -7.92 9.28 4.14
C ARG A 33 -6.83 10.21 4.67
N HIS A 34 -6.80 10.45 5.98
CA HIS A 34 -5.84 11.37 6.59
C HIS A 34 -4.40 10.86 6.37
N PRO A 35 -3.46 11.73 5.94
CA PRO A 35 -2.08 11.33 5.62
C PRO A 35 -1.36 10.59 6.75
N PHE A 36 -1.73 10.87 7.99
CA PHE A 36 -1.22 10.18 9.19
C PHE A 36 -1.24 8.65 9.08
N TYR A 37 -2.23 8.06 8.41
CA TYR A 37 -2.38 6.60 8.36
C TYR A 37 -1.51 5.90 7.32
N TRP A 38 -0.97 6.62 6.33
CA TRP A 38 -0.30 6.00 5.18
C TRP A 38 1.02 6.68 4.75
N SER A 39 1.25 7.94 5.11
CA SER A 39 2.45 8.70 4.68
C SER A 39 3.75 8.20 5.29
N ALA A 40 3.69 7.54 6.46
CA ALA A 40 4.87 7.00 7.14
C ALA A 40 5.44 5.73 6.47
N TYR A 41 4.72 5.12 5.52
CA TYR A 41 5.16 3.91 4.84
C TYR A 41 5.83 4.26 3.52
N THR A 42 7.16 4.24 3.51
CA THR A 42 7.97 4.42 2.31
C THR A 42 8.65 3.09 1.96
N LEU A 43 8.52 2.67 0.70
CA LEU A 43 9.30 1.55 0.17
C LEU A 43 10.73 2.02 -0.10
N VAL A 44 11.70 1.42 0.59
CA VAL A 44 13.13 1.67 0.38
C VAL A 44 13.79 0.38 -0.09
N GLY A 45 14.59 0.46 -1.16
CA GLY A 45 15.30 -0.68 -1.76
C GLY A 45 15.12 -0.77 -3.28
N ASN A 46 16.06 -1.43 -3.96
CA ASN A 46 15.95 -1.74 -5.38
C ASN A 46 15.15 -3.05 -5.52
N TRP A 47 14.02 -2.99 -6.22
CA TRP A 47 13.05 -4.10 -6.33
C TRP A 47 12.80 -4.48 -7.80
N LEU A 48 13.84 -4.35 -8.62
CA LEU A 48 13.92 -4.82 -10.00
C LEU A 48 14.07 -6.34 -10.05
#